data_AF-A0A7Y8ITB1-F1
#
_entry.id   AF-A0A7Y8ITB1-F1
#
_cell.length_a   1.000
_cell.length_b   1.000
_cell.length_c   1.000
_cell.angle_alpha   90.00
_cell.angle_beta   90.00
_cell.angle_gamma   90.00
#
_symmetry.space_group_name_H-M   'P 1'
#
loop_
_entity.id
_entity.type
_entity.pdbx_description
1 polymer ?
#
loop_
_entity_poly.entity_id
_entity_poly.type
_entity_poly.pdbx_seq_one_letter_code
_entity_poly.pdbx_strand_id
1 'polypeptide(L)'
;MDLSILLSILCAMAWGVQSIFLKIAMRDMPLYSAILMTLLINFLVLLLFIGSGIGKGFSAFFEISESVYFYFMVAGLLNYFLGRTFYYSSFRFISVTQSTSISSTYPLLSILFAITVLGEKLVAHQLIGIALTLT
;
A
#
# COMPACT_ATOMS: atom_id res chain seq x y z
N MET A 1 -11.52 4.35 19.55
CA MET A 1 -11.42 3.06 18.85
C MET A 1 -12.10 3.11 17.47
N ASP A 2 -13.03 4.04 17.24
CA ASP A 2 -13.85 4.09 16.01
C ASP A 2 -13.19 4.81 14.83
N LEU A 3 -12.31 5.78 15.07
CA LEU A 3 -11.67 6.55 13.99
C LEU A 3 -10.73 5.69 13.14
N SER A 4 -9.93 4.81 13.75
CA SER A 4 -9.02 3.93 13.02
C SER A 4 -9.77 2.94 12.14
N ILE A 5 -10.93 2.45 12.60
CA ILE A 5 -11.80 1.56 11.82
C ILE A 5 -12.38 2.32 10.62
N LEU A 6 -12.92 3.52 10.85
CA LEU A 6 -13.45 4.37 9.79
C LEU A 6 -12.38 4.69 8.73
N LEU A 7 -11.17 5.07 9.15
CA LEU A 7 -10.06 5.34 8.24
C LEU A 7 -9.64 4.09 7.45
N SER A 8 -9.71 2.91 8.06
CA SER A 8 -9.41 1.64 7.38
C SER A 8 -10.47 1.29 6.33
N ILE A 9 -11.74 1.57 6.59
CA ILE A 9 -12.83 1.41 5.61
C ILE A 9 -12.64 2.39 4.44
N LEU A 10 -12.36 3.66 4.72
CA LEU A 10 -12.07 4.65 3.69
C LEU A 10 -10.85 4.27 2.85
N CYS A 11 -9.82 3.71 3.47
CA CYS A 11 -8.66 3.14 2.79
C CYS A 11 -9.09 2.02 1.83
N ALA A 12 -9.85 1.03 2.31
CA ALA A 12 -10.34 -0.06 1.46
C ALA A 12 -11.16 0.44 0.27
N MET A 13 -12.03 1.44 0.49
CA MET A 13 -12.79 2.09 -0.59
C MET A 13 -11.86 2.76 -1.61
N ALA A 14 -10.87 3.52 -1.15
CA ALA A 14 -9.91 4.18 -2.04
C ALA A 14 -9.11 3.15 -2.86
N TRP A 15 -8.68 2.05 -2.26
CA TRP A 15 -7.98 0.96 -2.93
C TRP A 15 -8.86 0.22 -3.96
N GLY A 16 -10.14 0.02 -3.64
CA GLY A 16 -11.10 -0.55 -4.59
C GLY A 16 -11.32 0.36 -5.79
N VAL A 17 -11.65 1.64 -5.55
CA VAL A 17 -11.94 2.61 -6.60
C VAL A 17 -10.70 2.88 -7.47
N GLN A 18 -9.51 3.05 -6.88
CA GLN A 18 -8.30 3.32 -7.67
C GLN A 18 -8.01 2.20 -8.68
N SER A 19 -8.28 0.94 -8.33
CA SER A 19 -7.93 -0.21 -9.16
C SER A 19 -8.73 -0.23 -10.47
N ILE A 20 -9.98 0.27 -10.43
CA ILE A 20 -10.84 0.43 -11.61
C ILE A 20 -10.30 1.53 -12.52
N PHE A 21 -10.07 2.73 -11.98
CA PHE A 21 -9.52 3.86 -12.75
C PHE A 21 -8.16 3.54 -13.36
N LEU A 22 -7.32 2.82 -12.62
CA LEU A 22 -6.03 2.40 -13.12
C LEU A 22 -6.15 1.39 -14.26
N LYS A 23 -7.03 0.39 -14.14
CA LYS A 23 -7.27 -0.54 -15.26
C LYS A 23 -7.79 0.18 -16.50
N ILE A 24 -8.60 1.24 -16.34
CA ILE A 24 -9.03 2.10 -17.44
C ILE A 24 -7.83 2.84 -18.04
N ALA A 25 -7.03 3.53 -17.22
CA ALA A 25 -5.86 4.30 -17.67
C ALA A 25 -4.82 3.42 -18.39
N MET A 26 -4.67 2.17 -17.97
CA MET A 26 -3.74 1.21 -18.57
C MET A 26 -4.21 0.62 -19.91
N ARG A 27 -5.41 0.96 -20.40
CA ARG A 27 -5.84 0.59 -21.76
C ARG A 27 -5.07 1.36 -22.82
N ASP A 28 -4.83 2.64 -22.56
CA ASP A 28 -4.23 3.57 -23.52
C ASP A 28 -2.78 3.92 -23.16
N MET A 29 -2.29 3.51 -21.98
CA MET A 29 -0.97 3.85 -21.48
C MET A 29 -0.16 2.61 -21.06
N PRO A 30 1.15 2.54 -21.38
CA PRO A 30 2.04 1.50 -20.86
C PRO A 30 2.09 1.48 -19.33
N LEU A 31 2.30 0.28 -18.75
CA LEU A 31 2.33 0.04 -17.29
C LEU A 31 3.24 1.02 -16.54
N TYR A 32 4.50 1.12 -16.95
CA TYR A 32 5.47 1.97 -16.25
C TYR A 32 5.14 3.46 -16.36
N SER A 33 4.56 3.89 -17.49
CA SER A 33 4.09 5.27 -17.66
C SER A 33 2.91 5.58 -16.74
N ALA A 34 1.96 4.65 -16.60
CA ALA A 34 0.83 4.79 -15.67
C ALA A 34 1.29 4.82 -14.21
N ILE A 35 2.25 3.96 -13.82
CA ILE A 35 2.88 3.98 -12.49
C ILE A 35 3.54 5.33 -12.24
N LEU A 36 4.38 5.79 -13.18
CA LEU A 36 5.10 7.06 -13.05
C LEU A 36 4.13 8.23 -12.89
N MET A 37 3.10 8.32 -13.74
CA MET A 37 2.10 9.39 -13.64
C MET A 37 1.37 9.36 -12.30
N THR A 38 0.99 8.18 -11.81
CA THR A 38 0.34 8.05 -10.49
C THR A 38 1.27 8.51 -9.36
N LEU A 39 2.56 8.16 -9.43
CA LEU A 39 3.56 8.58 -8.44
C LEU A 39 3.82 10.09 -8.47
N LEU A 40 3.91 10.68 -9.67
CA LEU A 40 4.10 12.12 -9.84
C LEU A 40 2.92 12.90 -9.26
N ILE A 41 1.67 12.50 -9.57
CA ILE A 41 0.48 13.16 -9.02
C ILE A 41 0.46 13.03 -7.50
N ASN A 42 0.72 11.84 -6.95
CA ASN A 42 0.79 11.63 -5.50
C ASN A 42 1.86 12.51 -4.84
N PHE A 43 3.04 12.61 -5.46
CA PHE A 43 4.13 13.44 -4.96
C PHE A 43 3.75 14.92 -4.92
N LEU A 44 3.15 15.44 -6.00
CA LEU A 44 2.70 16.84 -6.07
C LEU A 44 1.62 17.14 -5.02
N VAL A 45 0.63 16.26 -4.88
CA VAL A 45 -0.42 16.42 -3.86
C VAL A 45 0.20 16.40 -2.45
N LEU A 46 1.09 15.46 -2.15
CA LEU A 46 1.78 15.40 -0.86
C LEU A 46 2.60 16.66 -0.56
N LEU A 47 3.32 17.20 -1.55
CA LEU A 47 4.05 18.46 -1.39
C LEU A 47 3.12 19.62 -1.03
N LEU A 48 1.94 19.71 -1.65
CA LEU A 48 0.95 20.73 -1.31
C LEU A 48 0.45 20.58 0.13
N PHE A 49 0.14 19.36 0.58
CA PHE A 49 -0.30 19.12 1.96
C PHE A 49 0.79 19.47 2.99
N ILE A 50 2.04 19.09 2.73
CA ILE A 50 3.19 19.43 3.60
C ILE A 50 3.41 20.94 3.61
N GLY A 51 3.35 21.59 2.44
CA GLY A 51 3.51 23.04 2.29
C GLY A 51 2.39 23.86 2.92
N SER A 52 1.20 23.28 3.08
CA SER A 52 0.03 23.91 3.73
C SER A 52 0.13 23.95 5.26
N GLY A 53 1.24 23.46 5.85
CA GLY A 53 1.46 23.48 7.29
C GLY A 53 0.76 22.37 8.08
N ILE A 54 0.21 21.35 7.39
CA ILE A 54 -0.37 20.17 8.04
C ILE A 54 0.78 19.28 8.54
N GLY A 55 0.87 19.09 9.86
CA GLY A 55 1.92 18.29 10.51
C GLY A 55 3.19 19.09 10.85
N LYS A 56 4.35 18.43 10.82
CA LYS A 56 5.66 19.07 11.07
C LYS A 56 6.24 19.80 9.83
N GLY A 57 5.55 19.78 8.68
CA GLY A 57 6.07 20.36 7.44
C GLY A 57 7.38 19.69 7.00
N PHE A 58 8.25 20.45 6.31
CA PHE A 58 9.53 19.94 5.81
C PHE A 58 10.59 19.69 6.90
N SER A 59 10.41 20.20 8.12
CA SER A 59 11.40 20.03 9.19
C SER A 59 11.57 18.56 9.60
N ALA A 60 10.50 17.77 9.50
CA ALA A 60 10.52 16.35 9.82
C ALA A 60 11.49 15.52 8.95
N PHE A 61 11.83 15.99 7.74
CA PHE A 61 12.78 15.30 6.87
C PHE A 61 14.23 15.45 7.35
N PHE A 62 14.55 16.53 8.06
CA PHE A 62 15.90 16.78 8.58
C PHE A 62 16.14 16.10 9.94
N GLU A 63 15.08 15.63 10.60
CA GLU A 63 15.15 14.93 11.89
C GLU A 63 15.31 13.39 11.73
N ILE A 64 15.35 12.87 10.50
CA ILE A 64 15.35 11.42 10.25
C ILE A 64 16.76 10.83 10.44
N SER A 65 16.87 9.81 11.29
CA SER A 65 18.11 9.04 11.47
C SER A 65 18.44 8.16 10.25
N GLU A 66 19.72 7.92 9.97
CA GLU A 66 20.20 7.10 8.84
C GLU A 66 19.60 5.68 8.83
N SER A 67 19.40 5.08 10.00
CA SER A 67 18.76 3.76 10.12
C SER A 67 17.30 3.77 9.68
N VAL A 68 16.58 4.86 9.97
CA VAL A 68 15.18 5.06 9.59
C VAL A 68 15.06 5.26 8.07
N TYR A 69 16.01 5.94 7.44
CA TYR A 69 16.08 6.05 5.98
C TYR A 69 16.17 4.69 5.29
N PHE A 70 16.97 3.76 5.83
CA PHE A 70 17.06 2.41 5.27
C PHE A 70 15.71 1.69 5.28
N TYR A 71 14.98 1.74 6.39
CA TYR A 71 13.65 1.13 6.47
C TYR A 71 12.66 1.76 5.47
N PHE A 72 12.67 3.08 5.32
CA PHE A 72 11.83 3.75 4.33
C PHE A 72 12.22 3.41 2.89
N MET A 73 13.52 3.27 2.60
CA MET A 73 14.01 2.88 1.28
C MET A 73 13.52 1.48 0.91
N VAL A 74 13.70 0.51 1.82
CA VAL A 74 13.24 -0.88 1.61
C VAL A 74 11.72 -0.94 1.49
N ALA A 75 10.98 -0.29 2.39
CA ALA A 75 9.53 -0.24 2.34
C ALA A 75 9.01 0.41 1.04
N GLY A 76 9.66 1.49 0.61
CA GLY A 76 9.32 2.20 -0.62
C GLY A 76 9.56 1.35 -1.87
N LEU A 77 10.68 0.65 -1.93
CA LEU A 77 11.03 -0.25 -3.04
C LEU A 77 10.08 -1.45 -3.12
N LEU A 78 9.78 -2.08 -1.97
CA LEU A 78 8.87 -3.22 -1.94
C LEU A 78 7.42 -2.82 -2.27
N ASN A 79 6.94 -1.68 -1.79
CA ASN A 79 5.57 -1.24 -2.01
C ASN A 79 5.39 -0.59 -3.40
N TYR A 80 6.07 0.52 -3.65
CA TYR A 80 5.80 1.37 -4.81
C TYR A 80 6.43 0.85 -6.09
N PHE A 81 7.58 0.19 -6.02
CA PHE A 81 8.23 -0.37 -7.20
C PHE A 81 7.77 -1.81 -7.44
N LEU A 82 8.16 -2.76 -6.59
CA LEU A 82 7.81 -4.18 -6.79
C LEU A 82 6.30 -4.43 -6.68
N GLY A 83 5.70 -4.07 -5.55
CA GLY A 83 4.30 -4.37 -5.24
C GLY A 83 3.35 -3.81 -6.28
N ARG A 84 3.46 -2.51 -6.59
CA ARG A 84 2.65 -1.89 -7.66
C ARG A 84 2.93 -2.49 -9.03
N THR A 85 4.18 -2.74 -9.40
CA THR A 85 4.49 -3.32 -10.71
C THR A 85 3.83 -4.68 -10.88
N PHE A 86 3.95 -5.58 -9.90
CA PHE A 86 3.32 -6.90 -9.98
C PHE A 86 1.80 -6.81 -9.93
N TYR A 87 1.24 -6.03 -9.00
CA TYR A 87 -0.19 -5.88 -8.85
C TYR A 87 -0.85 -5.30 -10.11
N TYR A 88 -0.28 -4.23 -10.67
CA TYR A 88 -0.83 -3.58 -11.86
C TYR A 88 -0.61 -4.41 -13.12
N SER A 89 0.55 -5.08 -13.24
CA SER A 89 0.81 -6.01 -14.34
C SER A 89 -0.22 -7.14 -14.38
N SER A 90 -0.67 -7.64 -13.22
CA SER A 90 -1.67 -8.69 -13.14
C SER A 90 -2.99 -8.35 -13.85
N PHE A 91 -3.36 -7.06 -13.94
CA PHE A 91 -4.60 -6.62 -14.58
C PHE A 91 -4.67 -6.91 -16.09
N ARG A 92 -3.50 -7.20 -16.69
CA ARG A 92 -3.35 -7.62 -18.09
C ARG A 92 -3.71 -9.09 -18.31
N PHE A 93 -3.59 -9.91 -17.26
CA PHE A 93 -3.78 -11.36 -17.33
C PHE A 93 -5.10 -11.79 -16.70
N ILE A 94 -5.53 -11.11 -15.63
CA ILE A 94 -6.73 -11.46 -14.85
C ILE A 94 -7.60 -10.23 -14.57
N SER A 95 -8.82 -10.46 -14.08
CA SER A 95 -9.73 -9.38 -13.70
C SER A 95 -9.23 -8.65 -12.46
N VAL A 96 -9.63 -7.38 -12.27
CA VAL A 96 -9.25 -6.61 -11.06
C VAL A 96 -9.73 -7.31 -9.80
N THR A 97 -10.95 -7.84 -9.83
CA THR A 97 -11.52 -8.62 -8.73
C THR A 97 -10.67 -9.85 -8.39
N GLN A 98 -10.22 -10.61 -9.39
CA GLN A 98 -9.33 -11.75 -9.15
C GLN A 98 -7.97 -11.30 -8.58
N SER A 99 -7.37 -10.25 -9.14
CA SER A 99 -6.12 -9.68 -8.63
C SER A 99 -6.26 -9.23 -7.18
N THR A 100 -7.35 -8.55 -6.83
CA THR A 100 -7.61 -8.08 -5.45
C THR A 100 -7.79 -9.25 -4.49
N SER A 101 -8.55 -10.29 -4.87
CA SER A 101 -8.80 -11.46 -4.02
C SER A 101 -7.54 -12.31 -3.80
N ILE A 102 -6.68 -12.44 -4.81
CA ILE A 102 -5.39 -13.12 -4.63
C ILE A 102 -4.47 -12.26 -3.77
N SER A 103 -4.43 -10.95 -4.02
CA SER A 103 -3.56 -10.05 -3.27
C SER A 103 -4.00 -9.90 -1.82
N SER A 104 -5.28 -10.07 -1.48
CA SER A 104 -5.79 -10.05 -0.11
C SER A 104 -5.31 -11.22 0.75
N THR A 105 -4.51 -12.14 0.19
CA THR A 105 -3.77 -13.13 0.98
C THR A 105 -2.53 -12.54 1.67
N TYR A 106 -2.15 -11.30 1.37
CA TYR A 106 -1.00 -10.62 1.99
C TYR A 106 -1.01 -10.58 3.54
N PRO A 107 -2.15 -10.53 4.27
CA PRO A 107 -2.15 -10.56 5.73
C PRO A 107 -1.45 -11.80 6.32
N LEU A 108 -1.51 -12.95 5.62
CA LEU A 108 -0.76 -14.14 6.01
C LEU A 108 0.75 -13.90 5.97
N LEU A 109 1.23 -13.27 4.90
CA LEU A 109 2.64 -12.93 4.75
C LEU A 109 3.06 -11.88 5.78
N SER A 110 2.24 -10.86 6.00
CA SER A 110 2.48 -9.84 7.03
C SER A 110 2.68 -10.46 8.40
N ILE A 111 1.91 -11.50 8.74
CA ILE A 111 2.03 -12.21 10.00
C ILE A 111 3.27 -13.09 10.08
N LEU A 112 3.58 -13.80 9.00
CA LEU A 112 4.83 -14.55 8.92
C LEU A 112 6.02 -13.62 9.21
N PHE A 113 6.03 -12.43 8.60
CA PHE A 113 7.06 -11.42 8.87
C PHE A 113 6.93 -10.76 10.24
N ALA A 114 5.73 -10.56 10.79
CA ALA A 114 5.55 -10.04 12.14
C ALA A 114 6.13 -10.99 13.20
N ILE A 115 5.91 -12.30 13.04
CA ILE A 115 6.49 -13.32 13.93
C ILE A 115 8.01 -13.40 13.73
N THR A 116 8.48 -13.49 12.49
CA THR A 116 9.90 -13.80 12.19
C THR A 116 10.82 -12.58 12.29
N VAL A 117 10.35 -11.39 11.93
CA VAL A 117 11.15 -10.15 11.88
C VAL A 117 10.89 -9.28 13.11
N LEU A 118 9.63 -9.12 13.53
CA LEU A 118 9.28 -8.28 14.69
C LEU A 118 9.26 -9.07 16.01
N GLY A 119 9.25 -10.41 15.95
CA GLY A 119 9.20 -11.26 17.14
C GLY A 119 7.83 -11.28 17.84
N GLU A 120 6.75 -10.91 17.13
CA GLU A 120 5.41 -10.84 17.70
C GLU A 120 4.88 -12.24 18.08
N LYS A 121 4.28 -12.35 19.27
CA LYS A 121 3.57 -13.56 19.70
C LYS A 121 2.09 -13.44 19.38
N LEU A 122 1.64 -14.12 18.34
CA LEU A 122 0.23 -14.11 17.97
C LEU A 122 -0.61 -15.02 18.88
N VAL A 123 -1.79 -14.53 19.24
CA VAL A 123 -2.79 -15.26 20.02
C VAL A 123 -3.67 -16.06 19.06
N ALA A 124 -4.10 -17.28 19.44
CA ALA A 124 -4.88 -18.19 18.58
C ALA A 124 -6.10 -17.54 17.89
N HIS A 125 -6.76 -16.57 18.53
CA HIS A 125 -7.90 -15.85 17.97
C HIS A 125 -7.54 -14.98 16.74
N GLN A 126 -6.31 -14.44 16.69
CA GLN A 126 -5.85 -13.68 15.52
C GLN A 126 -5.72 -14.61 14.31
N LEU A 127 -5.15 -15.81 14.49
CA LEU A 127 -5.03 -16.85 13.45
C LEU A 127 -6.40 -17.22 12.83
N ILE A 128 -7.42 -17.38 13.68
CA ILE A 128 -8.80 -17.68 13.23
C ILE A 128 -9.38 -16.52 12.42
N GLY A 129 -9.17 -15.28 12.87
CA GLY A 129 -9.62 -14.09 12.16
C GLY A 129 -9.07 -14.00 10.73
N ILE A 130 -7.81 -14.37 10.52
CA ILE A 130 -7.20 -14.34 9.18
C ILE A 130 -7.69 -15.49 8.32
N ALA A 131 -7.86 -16.69 8.89
CA ALA A 131 -8.42 -17.82 8.16
C ALA A 131 -9.80 -17.47 7.57
N LEU A 132 -10.62 -16.71 8.30
CA LEU A 132 -11.91 -16.21 7.82
C LEU A 132 -11.80 -15.14 6.73
N THR A 133 -10.71 -14.37 6.67
CA THR A 133 -10.51 -13.39 5.58
C THR A 133 -10.15 -14.04 4.23
N LEU A 134 -9.80 -15.33 4.22
CA LEU A 134 -9.35 -16.06 3.04
C LEU A 134 -10.45 -16.89 2.36
N THR A 135 -11.56 -17.16 3.06
CA THR A 135 -12.72 -17.94 2.59
C THR A 135 -13.87 -17.04 2.20
#